data_AF-A0A845PPN8-F1
#
_entry.id   AF-A0A845PPN8-F1
#
_cell.length_a   1.000
_cell.length_b   1.000
_cell.length_c   1.000
_cell.angle_alpha   90.00
_cell.angle_beta   90.00
_cell.angle_gamma   90.00
#
_symmetry.space_group_name_H-M   'P 1'
#
loop_
_entity.id
_entity.type
_entity.pdbx_description
1 polymer ?
#
loop_
_entity_poly.entity_id
_entity_poly.type
_entity_poly.pdbx_seq_one_letter_code
_entity_poly.pdbx_strand_id
1 'polypeptide(L)' 'GYQRLLAFEEKWAKKYPLTCKSWLDNWLNLSAFFEYDEVVRKSIYTTNPIQGVHRQIRKITKTKGAFPSEQ' A
#
# COMPACT_ATOMS: atom_id res chain seq x y z
N GLY A 1 -12.49 -11.74 6.58
CA GLY A 1 -11.90 -10.42 6.27
C GLY A 1 -12.95 -9.31 6.27
N TYR A 2 -14.00 -9.46 5.47
CA TYR A 2 -14.95 -8.40 5.16
C TYR A 2 -15.65 -7.76 6.37
N GLN A 3 -16.07 -8.56 7.37
CA GLN A 3 -16.66 -8.03 8.60
C GLN A 3 -15.74 -7.05 9.35
N ARG A 4 -14.41 -7.28 9.31
CA ARG A 4 -13.44 -6.36 9.90
C ARG A 4 -13.27 -5.08 9.07
N LEU A 5 -13.49 -5.13 7.76
CA LEU A 5 -13.51 -3.96 6.90
C LEU A 5 -14.71 -3.06 7.20
N LEU A 6 -15.90 -3.64 7.44
CA LEU A 6 -17.09 -2.88 7.81
C LEU A 6 -16.92 -2.18 9.18
N ALA A 7 -16.36 -2.88 10.17
CA ALA A 7 -16.05 -2.26 11.46
C ALA A 7 -14.99 -1.15 11.35
N PHE A 8 -14.04 -1.29 10.40
CA PHE A 8 -13.08 -0.24 10.09
C PHE A 8 -13.76 0.98 9.47
N GLU A 9 -14.66 0.77 8.49
CA GLU A 9 -15.43 1.84 7.88
C GLU A 9 -16.26 2.59 8.92
N GLU A 10 -17.04 1.87 9.75
CA GLU A 10 -17.90 2.48 10.77
C GLU A 10 -17.10 3.42 11.69
N LYS A 11 -15.89 3.01 12.08
CA LYS A 11 -15.02 3.79 12.95
C LYS A 11 -14.37 4.98 12.25
N TRP A 12 -13.98 4.85 10.99
CA TRP A 12 -13.05 5.79 10.33
C TRP A 12 -13.64 6.58 9.17
N ALA A 13 -14.79 6.20 8.63
CA ALA A 13 -15.38 6.84 7.44
C ALA A 13 -15.66 8.32 7.65
N LYS A 14 -16.00 8.75 8.87
CA LYS A 14 -16.21 10.17 9.18
C LYS A 14 -14.93 11.01 9.02
N LYS A 15 -13.77 10.44 9.35
CA LYS A 15 -12.47 11.15 9.32
C LYS A 15 -11.73 10.94 8.00
N TYR A 16 -11.84 9.75 7.42
CA TYR A 16 -11.12 9.34 6.22
C TYR A 16 -12.05 8.69 5.19
N PRO A 17 -13.02 9.45 4.66
CA PRO A 17 -14.06 8.90 3.78
C PRO A 17 -13.48 8.30 2.49
N LEU A 18 -12.52 8.98 1.86
CA LEU A 18 -11.89 8.50 0.62
C LEU A 18 -11.08 7.22 0.84
N THR A 19 -10.39 7.12 1.99
CA THR A 19 -9.64 5.90 2.34
C THR A 19 -10.61 4.74 2.53
N CYS A 20 -11.65 4.90 3.35
CA CYS A 20 -12.63 3.83 3.58
C CYS A 20 -13.31 3.38 2.29
N LYS A 21 -13.72 4.33 1.44
CA LYS A 21 -14.28 4.05 0.12
C LYS A 21 -13.31 3.25 -0.76
N SER A 22 -12.04 3.68 -0.85
CA SER A 22 -11.03 2.97 -1.64
C SER A 22 -10.83 1.52 -1.18
N TRP A 23 -10.84 1.25 0.13
CA TRP A 23 -10.74 -0.12 0.64
C TRP A 23 -11.96 -0.98 0.28
N LEU A 24 -13.17 -0.42 0.32
CA LEU A 24 -14.40 -1.12 -0.07
C LEU A 24 -14.43 -1.40 -1.57
N ASP A 25 -14.17 -0.39 -2.40
CA ASP A 25 -14.19 -0.49 -3.87
C ASP A 25 -13.17 -1.53 -4.38
N ASN A 26 -12.01 -1.64 -3.70
CA ASN A 26 -10.93 -2.55 -4.09
C ASN A 26 -10.91 -3.86 -3.30
N TRP A 27 -11.94 -4.13 -2.48
CA TRP A 27 -11.92 -5.26 -1.55
C TRP A 27 -11.70 -6.61 -2.25
N LEU A 28 -12.26 -6.82 -3.44
CA LEU A 28 -12.07 -8.05 -4.20
C LEU A 28 -10.59 -8.35 -4.43
N ASN A 29 -9.84 -7.36 -4.93
CA ASN A 29 -8.41 -7.48 -5.17
C ASN A 29 -7.60 -7.62 -3.88
N LEU A 30 -7.96 -6.83 -2.86
CA LEU A 30 -7.25 -6.83 -1.58
C LEU A 30 -7.47 -8.13 -0.80
N SER A 31 -8.63 -8.77 -0.96
CA SER A 31 -8.97 -10.01 -0.26
C SER A 31 -8.17 -11.22 -0.73
N ALA A 32 -7.64 -11.20 -1.96
CA ALA A 32 -6.70 -12.21 -2.47
C ALA A 32 -5.44 -12.34 -1.60
N PHE A 33 -5.07 -11.29 -0.86
CA PHE A 33 -4.00 -11.35 0.14
C PHE A 33 -4.19 -12.49 1.15
N PHE A 34 -5.44 -12.83 1.50
CA PHE A 34 -5.72 -13.87 2.49
C PHE A 34 -5.60 -15.30 1.95
N GLU A 35 -5.48 -15.47 0.63
CA GLU A 35 -5.26 -16.79 0.00
C GLU A 35 -3.81 -17.27 0.16
N TYR A 36 -2.87 -16.35 0.45
CA TYR A 36 -1.46 -16.69 0.62
C TYR A 36 -1.15 -17.23 2.02
N ASP A 37 -0.17 -18.13 2.08
CA ASP A 37 0.38 -18.65 3.33
C ASP A 37 1.02 -17.55 4.19
N GLU A 38 1.18 -17.82 5.48
CA GLU A 38 1.69 -16.85 6.45
C GLU A 38 3.07 -16.29 6.07
N VAL A 39 3.96 -17.13 5.55
CA VAL A 39 5.31 -16.72 5.11
C VAL A 39 5.24 -15.70 3.98
N VAL A 40 4.37 -15.96 3.00
CA VAL A 40 4.18 -15.08 1.84
C VAL A 40 3.49 -13.78 2.27
N ARG A 41 2.45 -13.87 3.11
CA ARG A 41 1.78 -12.70 3.68
C ARG A 41 2.75 -11.79 4.44
N LYS A 42 3.65 -12.37 5.23
CA LYS A 42 4.70 -11.63 5.95
C LYS A 42 5.61 -10.85 5.01
N SER A 43 6.04 -11.47 3.91
CA SER A 43 6.81 -10.76 2.89
C SER A 43 6.03 -9.62 2.24
N ILE A 44 4.73 -9.80 1.98
CA ILE A 44 3.88 -8.80 1.31
C ILE A 44 3.62 -7.57 2.22
N TYR A 45 3.22 -7.75 3.49
CA TYR A 45 2.92 -6.59 4.36
C TYR A 45 4.19 -5.93 4.91
N THR A 46 5.37 -6.55 4.74
CA THR A 46 6.63 -5.95 5.16
C THR A 46 7.03 -4.86 4.17
N THR A 47 7.05 -3.61 4.64
CA THR A 47 7.36 -2.44 3.81
C THR A 47 8.86 -2.18 3.68
N ASN A 48 9.70 -2.78 4.52
CA ASN A 48 11.15 -2.51 4.59
C ASN A 48 11.89 -2.65 3.25
N PRO A 49 11.68 -3.71 2.44
CA PRO A 49 12.39 -3.84 1.16
C PRO A 49 12.05 -2.71 0.19
N ILE A 50 10.75 -2.43 -0.01
CA ILE A 50 10.28 -1.39 -0.93
C ILE A 50 10.68 0.00 -0.43
N GLN A 51 10.55 0.26 0.88
CA GLN A 51 10.98 1.53 1.47
C GLN A 51 12.49 1.74 1.35
N GLY A 52 13.28 0.68 1.51
CA GLY A 52 14.73 0.69 1.31
C GLY A 52 15.11 1.10 -0.11
N VAL A 53 14.48 0.48 -1.12
CA VAL A 53 14.67 0.84 -2.53
C VAL A 53 14.27 2.29 -2.80
N HIS A 54 13.06 2.69 -2.39
CA HIS A 54 12.61 4.08 -2.54
C HIS A 54 13.53 5.10 -1.87
N ARG A 55 14.08 4.77 -0.69
CA ARG A 55 15.06 5.61 0.00
C ARG A 55 16.35 5.76 -0.80
N GLN A 56 16.87 4.67 -1.37
CA GLN A 56 18.07 4.71 -2.19
C GLN A 56 17.87 5.53 -3.46
N ILE A 57 16.76 5.31 -4.17
CA ILE A 57 16.40 6.06 -5.38
C ILE A 57 16.35 7.55 -5.06
N ARG A 58 15.55 7.96 -4.07
CA ARG A 58 15.47 9.38 -3.65
C ARG A 58 16.81 9.95 -3.25
N LYS A 59 17.68 9.18 -2.57
CA LYS A 59 19.01 9.63 -2.17
C LYS A 59 19.90 9.94 -3.38
N ILE A 60 19.85 9.10 -4.41
CA ILE A 60 20.65 9.25 -5.63
C ILE A 60 20.10 10.38 -6.51
N THR A 61 18.78 10.50 -6.62
CA THR A 61 18.14 11.48 -7.50
C THR A 61 17.97 12.87 -6.88
N LYS A 62 18.11 13.04 -5.55
CA LYS A 62 17.85 14.35 -4.88
C LYS A 62 18.64 15.53 -5.44
N THR A 63 19.82 15.31 -6.03
CA THR A 63 20.68 16.36 -6.61
C THR A 63 20.61 16.40 -8.14
N LYS A 64 19.89 15.46 -8.76
CA LYS A 64 19.63 15.46 -10.20
C LYS A 64 18.36 16.29 -10.41
N GLY A 65 18.48 17.39 -11.15
CA GLY A 65 17.34 18.23 -11.55
C GLY A 65 16.49 17.53 -12.62
N ALA A 66 16.12 18.23 -13.67
CA ALA A 66 15.50 17.58 -14.83
C ALA A 66 16.50 16.59 -15.47
N PHE A 67 16.04 15.37 -15.75
CA PHE A 67 16.80 14.45 -16.59
C PHE A 67 16.71 14.94 -18.05
N PRO A 68 17.84 15.01 -18.78
CA PRO A 68 17.89 15.57 -20.14
C PRO A 68 17.26 14.66 -21.20
N SER A 69 17.09 13.37 -20.91
CA SER A 69 16.38 12.40 -21.76
C SER A 69 15.97 11.17 -20.92
N GLU A 70 14.99 10.39 -21.40
CA GLU A 70 14.44 9.18 -20.74
C GLU A 70 15.21 7.89 -21.07
N GLN A 71 16.40 8.00 -21.65
CA GLN A 71 17.06 6.90 -22.36
C GLN A 71 17.58 5.77 -21.46
#